data_AF-A0A1G9FXF6-F1
#
_entry.id   AF-A0A1G9FXF6-F1
#
_cell.length_a   1.000
_cell.length_b   1.000
_cell.length_c   1.000
_cell.angle_alpha   90.00
_cell.angle_beta   90.00
_cell.angle_gamma   90.00
#
_symmetry.space_group_name_H-M   'P 1'
#
loop_
_entity.id
_entity.type
_entity.pdbx_description
1 polymer ?
#
loop_
_entity_poly.entity_id
_entity_poly.type
_entity_poly.pdbx_seq_one_letter_code
_entity_poly.pdbx_strand_id
1 'polypeptide(L)'
;MNVSYFKPRKFFNFFPHPYDVGNPIGSWHKYEDNHFLNKLYEIDEDKFGEFYKYHLTHTLQNNTCSENAFFFKVWGIVEDRIKNLKAKDPFSSYHDR
;
A
#
# COMPACT_ATOMS: atom_id res chain seq x y z
N MET A 1 7.09 -18.35 5.62
CA MET A 1 6.32 -17.18 6.10
C MET A 1 6.04 -16.31 4.90
N ASN A 2 4.79 -15.85 4.71
CA ASN A 2 4.50 -14.88 3.66
C ASN A 2 5.06 -13.54 4.13
N VAL A 3 6.14 -13.08 3.49
CA VAL A 3 6.87 -11.87 3.87
C VAL A 3 6.10 -10.69 3.26
N SER A 4 5.37 -9.94 4.10
CA SER A 4 4.59 -8.77 3.67
C SER A 4 5.38 -7.50 3.96
N TYR A 5 5.50 -6.61 2.99
CA TYR A 5 6.16 -5.32 3.18
C TYR A 5 5.31 -4.36 4.02
N PHE A 6 4.00 -4.45 3.88
CA PHE A 6 3.03 -3.59 4.54
C PHE A 6 2.26 -4.37 5.60
N LYS A 7 1.83 -3.67 6.65
CA LYS A 7 1.18 -4.26 7.80
C LYS A 7 -0.29 -4.57 7.47
N PRO A 8 -0.72 -5.85 7.48
CA PRO A 8 -2.10 -6.21 7.24
C PRO A 8 -3.06 -5.67 8.30
N ARG A 9 -4.30 -5.44 7.89
CA ARG A 9 -5.45 -5.51 8.79
C ARG A 9 -5.63 -6.95 9.28
N LYS A 10 -5.62 -7.13 10.61
CA LYS A 10 -5.83 -8.43 11.24
C LYS A 10 -7.30 -8.85 11.22
N PHE A 11 -7.53 -10.16 11.10
CA PHE A 11 -8.85 -10.76 11.28
C PHE A 11 -9.36 -10.53 12.71
N PHE A 12 -10.66 -10.29 12.86
CA PHE A 12 -11.32 -9.96 14.15
C PHE A 12 -10.74 -8.77 14.92
N ASN A 13 -9.96 -7.89 14.26
CA ASN A 13 -9.56 -6.64 14.91
C ASN A 13 -10.66 -5.57 14.72
N PHE A 14 -11.42 -5.34 15.80
CA PHE A 14 -12.49 -4.34 15.85
C PHE A 14 -11.96 -2.89 15.87
N PHE A 15 -10.68 -2.69 16.19
CA PHE A 15 -10.01 -1.40 16.21
C PHE A 15 -8.69 -1.48 15.41
N PRO A 16 -8.75 -1.57 14.07
CA PRO A 16 -7.55 -1.56 13.24
C PRO A 16 -6.80 -0.23 13.39
N HIS A 17 -5.49 -0.27 13.22
CA HIS A 17 -4.74 0.96 13.10
C HIS A 17 -5.20 1.68 11.82
N PRO A 18 -5.33 3.01 11.79
CA PRO A 18 -5.77 3.75 10.60
C PRO A 18 -4.92 3.45 9.35
N TYR A 19 -3.67 3.05 9.57
CA TYR A 19 -2.68 2.73 8.54
C TYR A 19 -2.56 1.22 8.21
N ASP A 20 -3.39 0.36 8.79
CA ASP A 20 -3.40 -1.05 8.37
C ASP A 20 -3.90 -1.16 6.92
N VAL A 21 -3.20 -1.92 6.09
CA VAL A 21 -3.55 -2.14 4.67
C VAL A 21 -4.23 -3.48 4.46
N GLY A 22 -4.92 -3.62 3.34
CA GLY A 22 -5.55 -4.87 2.95
C GLY A 22 -6.91 -5.10 3.58
N ASN A 23 -7.49 -6.25 3.23
CA ASN A 23 -8.75 -6.71 3.77
C ASN A 23 -8.51 -7.89 4.72
N PRO A 24 -9.35 -8.05 5.76
CA PRO A 24 -9.26 -9.18 6.67
C PRO A 24 -9.55 -10.54 5.98
N ILE A 25 -10.25 -10.52 4.82
CA ILE A 25 -10.68 -11.72 4.10
C ILE A 25 -10.00 -11.79 2.73
N GLY A 26 -9.45 -12.95 2.36
CA GLY A 26 -8.98 -13.27 1.00
C GLY A 26 -7.45 -13.18 0.78
N SER A 27 -7.01 -13.46 -0.44
CA SER A 27 -5.59 -13.47 -0.86
C SER A 27 -5.06 -12.07 -1.20
N TRP A 28 -5.25 -11.10 -0.30
CA TRP A 28 -4.86 -9.70 -0.49
C TRP A 28 -3.35 -9.51 -0.70
N HIS A 29 -2.52 -10.43 -0.18
CA HIS A 29 -1.06 -10.42 -0.37
C HIS A 29 -0.62 -10.38 -1.84
N LYS A 30 -1.43 -10.91 -2.77
CA LYS A 30 -1.14 -10.85 -4.21
C LYS A 30 -1.24 -9.43 -4.78
N TYR A 31 -1.98 -8.56 -4.11
CA TYR A 31 -2.29 -7.19 -4.53
C TYR A 31 -1.86 -6.18 -3.47
N GLU A 32 -0.80 -6.47 -2.74
CA GLU A 32 -0.30 -5.67 -1.62
C GLU A 32 -0.11 -4.19 -2.00
N ASP A 33 0.50 -3.95 -3.17
CA ASP A 33 0.77 -2.62 -3.72
C ASP A 33 -0.52 -1.84 -3.99
N ASN A 34 -1.57 -2.50 -4.48
CA ASN A 34 -2.87 -1.87 -4.70
C ASN A 34 -3.55 -1.51 -3.39
N HIS A 35 -3.42 -2.35 -2.37
CA HIS A 35 -3.96 -2.06 -1.04
C HIS A 35 -3.22 -0.90 -0.37
N PHE A 36 -1.91 -0.80 -0.55
CA PHE A 36 -1.13 0.36 -0.15
C PHE A 36 -1.64 1.63 -0.83
N LEU A 37 -1.78 1.62 -2.16
CA LEU A 37 -2.26 2.78 -2.93
C LEU A 37 -3.70 3.18 -2.54
N ASN A 38 -4.59 2.22 -2.36
CA ASN A 38 -5.96 2.51 -1.92
C ASN A 38 -5.96 3.24 -0.57
N LYS A 39 -5.14 2.78 0.38
CA LYS A 39 -5.01 3.45 1.68
C LYS A 39 -4.39 4.85 1.53
N LEU A 40 -3.38 5.00 0.68
CA LEU A 40 -2.74 6.29 0.39
C LEU A 40 -3.74 7.32 -0.16
N TYR A 41 -4.73 6.90 -0.94
CA TYR A 41 -5.78 7.78 -1.47
C TYR A 41 -6.87 8.14 -0.45
N GLU A 42 -6.99 7.40 0.66
CA GLU A 42 -7.97 7.66 1.71
C GLU A 42 -7.47 8.61 2.80
N ILE A 43 -6.15 8.80 2.90
CA ILE A 43 -5.53 9.60 3.95
C ILE A 43 -5.06 10.95 3.41
N ASP A 44 -5.05 11.95 4.28
CA ASP A 44 -4.56 13.28 3.95
C ASP A 44 -3.04 13.31 3.72
N GLU A 45 -2.57 14.24 2.89
CA GLU A 45 -1.16 14.33 2.49
C GLU A 45 -0.22 14.57 3.70
N ASP A 46 -0.68 15.30 4.72
CA ASP A 46 0.07 15.51 5.96
C ASP A 46 0.33 14.20 6.72
N LYS A 47 -0.46 13.15 6.46
CA LYS A 47 -0.33 11.82 7.07
C LYS A 47 0.58 10.86 6.30
N PHE A 48 1.02 11.20 5.09
CA PHE A 48 1.86 10.31 4.29
C PHE A 48 3.17 9.93 4.99
N GLY A 49 3.80 10.88 5.68
CA GLY A 49 5.03 10.63 6.44
C GLY A 49 4.83 9.64 7.59
N GLU A 50 3.71 9.76 8.33
CA GLU A 50 3.37 8.83 9.41
C GLU A 50 3.03 7.43 8.85
N PHE A 51 2.28 7.39 7.75
CA PHE A 51 1.90 6.16 7.05
C PHE A 51 3.14 5.37 6.56
N TYR A 52 4.10 6.08 5.95
CA TYR A 52 5.38 5.47 5.53
C TYR A 52 6.14 4.89 6.72
N LYS A 53 6.32 5.67 7.79
CA LYS A 53 7.05 5.24 9.00
C LYS A 53 6.39 4.03 9.68
N TYR A 54 5.07 3.97 9.69
CA TYR A 54 4.32 2.86 10.25
C TYR A 54 4.66 1.53 9.58
N HIS A 55 4.70 1.53 8.24
CA HIS A 55 5.05 0.33 7.48
C HIS A 55 6.53 0.02 7.49
N LEU A 56 7.41 1.02 7.39
CA LEU A 56 8.85 0.83 7.56
C LEU A 56 9.16 0.16 8.91
N THR A 57 8.56 0.65 9.99
CA THR A 57 8.71 0.08 11.34
C THR A 57 8.27 -1.38 11.36
N HIS A 58 7.14 -1.71 10.74
CA HIS A 58 6.66 -3.09 10.60
C HIS A 58 7.66 -3.97 9.84
N THR A 59 8.16 -3.51 8.70
CA THR A 59 9.12 -4.23 7.86
C THR A 59 10.41 -4.54 8.64
N LEU A 60 10.96 -3.55 9.34
CA LEU A 60 12.19 -3.68 10.13
C LEU A 60 11.98 -4.63 11.32
N GLN A 61 10.88 -4.50 12.06
CA GLN A 61 10.57 -5.37 13.19
C GLN A 61 10.43 -6.85 12.78
N ASN A 62 9.95 -7.11 11.56
CA ASN A 62 9.78 -8.46 11.05
C ASN A 62 10.96 -8.95 10.20
N ASN A 63 12.07 -8.20 10.15
CA ASN A 63 13.24 -8.50 9.30
C ASN A 63 12.86 -8.83 7.85
N THR A 64 11.85 -8.15 7.32
CA THR A 64 11.31 -8.40 5.97
C THR A 64 12.27 -7.90 4.90
N CYS A 65 12.76 -6.67 5.05
CA CYS A 65 13.84 -6.12 4.22
C CYS A 65 14.54 -4.97 4.96
N SER A 66 15.62 -4.44 4.37
CA SER A 66 16.29 -3.24 4.88
C SER A 66 15.49 -1.97 4.58
N GLU A 67 15.78 -0.89 5.31
CA GLU A 67 15.16 0.42 5.06
C GLU A 67 15.33 0.89 3.60
N ASN A 68 16.53 0.73 3.03
CA ASN A 68 16.79 1.09 1.64
C ASN A 68 15.92 0.27 0.66
N ALA A 69 15.79 -1.03 0.90
CA ALA A 69 14.95 -1.89 0.07
C ALA A 69 13.47 -1.52 0.19
N PHE A 70 13.01 -1.16 1.40
CA PHE A 70 11.66 -0.68 1.62
C PHE A 70 11.40 0.65 0.90
N PHE A 71 12.34 1.58 0.96
CA PHE A 71 12.26 2.86 0.23
C PHE A 71 12.07 2.62 -1.28
N PHE A 72 12.93 1.80 -1.90
CA PHE A 72 12.81 1.50 -3.32
C PHE A 72 11.51 0.78 -3.69
N LYS A 73 10.98 -0.06 -2.79
CA LYS A 73 9.67 -0.69 -2.98
C LYS A 73 8.55 0.34 -3.03
N VAL A 74 8.49 1.26 -2.06
CA VAL A 74 7.47 2.32 -2.03
C VAL A 74 7.62 3.26 -3.24
N TRP A 75 8.85 3.67 -3.54
CA TRP A 75 9.17 4.51 -4.69
C TRP A 75 8.68 3.88 -5.99
N GLY A 76 8.98 2.60 -6.22
CA GLY A 76 8.54 1.87 -7.42
C GLY A 76 7.03 1.82 -7.57
N ILE A 77 6.30 1.57 -6.48
CA ILE A 77 4.81 1.56 -6.49
C ILE A 77 4.26 2.92 -6.93
N VAL A 78 4.80 4.01 -6.39
CA VAL A 78 4.34 5.37 -6.69
C VAL A 78 4.66 5.74 -8.14
N GLU A 79 5.89 5.47 -8.61
CA GLU A 79 6.30 5.71 -9.99
C GLU A 79 5.45 4.93 -11.00
N ASP A 80 5.22 3.63 -10.75
CA ASP A 80 4.37 2.80 -11.60
C ASP A 80 2.94 3.33 -11.67
N ARG A 81 2.43 3.82 -10.54
CA ARG A 81 1.09 4.41 -10.48
C ARG A 81 1.01 5.74 -11.23
N ILE A 82 2.01 6.63 -11.06
CA ILE A 82 2.11 7.88 -11.82
C ILE A 82 2.15 7.59 -13.32
N LYS A 83 2.98 6.63 -13.74
CA LYS A 83 3.06 6.18 -15.13
C LYS A 83 1.73 5.66 -15.65
N ASN A 84 1.02 4.84 -14.86
CA ASN A 84 -0.31 4.34 -15.22
C ASN A 84 -1.33 5.47 -15.38
N LEU A 85 -1.32 6.46 -14.48
CA LEU A 85 -2.21 7.62 -14.56
C LEU A 85 -1.90 8.50 -15.77
N LYS A 86 -0.62 8.74 -16.09
CA LYS A 86 -0.20 9.48 -17.29
C LYS A 86 -0.55 8.76 -18.59
N ALA A 87 -0.53 7.43 -18.60
CA ALA A 87 -0.85 6.63 -19.77
C ALA A 87 -2.35 6.50 -20.04
N LYS A 88 -3.19 6.70 -19.02
CA LYS A 88 -4.64 6.75 -19.19
C LYS A 88 -5.00 8.07 -19.86
N ASP A 89 -5.46 8.00 -21.11
CA ASP A 89 -6.01 9.15 -21.82
C ASP A 89 -7.24 9.67 -21.05
N PRO A 90 -7.24 10.93 -20.58
CA PRO A 90 -8.39 11.52 -19.89
C PRO A 90 -9.66 11.61 -20.75
N PHE A 91 -9.54 11.40 -22.07
CA PHE A 91 -10.65 11.39 -23.02
C PHE A 91 -11.07 9.99 -23.48
N SER A 92 -10.41 8.93 -23.02
CA SER A 92 -10.83 7.57 -23.30
C SER A 92 -12.09 7.23 -22.50
N SER A 93 -13.27 7.49 -23.08
CA SER A 93 -14.55 7.03 -22.54
C SER A 93 -14.67 5.50 -22.72
N TYR A 94 -14.03 4.73 -21.85
CA TYR A 94 -14.39 3.32 -21.68
C TYR A 94 -15.69 3.28 -20.85
N HIS A 95 -16.82 3.44 -21.56
CA HIS A 95 -18.13 3.05 -21.05
C HIS A 95 -18.23 1.52 -21.16
N ASP A 96 -17.94 0.80 -20.07
CA ASP A 96 -18.39 -0.58 -19.97
C ASP A 96 -19.92 -0.56 -19.88
N ARG A 97 -20.57 -1.14 -20.90
CA ARG A 97 -22.01 -1.47 -20.94
C ARG A 97 -22.25 -2.79 -20.23
#